data_AF-Q7N4P1-F1
#
_entry.id   AF-Q7N4P1-F1
#
_cell.length_a   1.000
_cell.length_b   1.000
_cell.length_c   1.000
_cell.angle_alpha   90.00
_cell.angle_beta   90.00
_cell.angle_gamma   90.00
#
_symmetry.space_group_name_H-M   'P 1'
#
loop_
_entity.id
_entity.type
_entity.pdbx_description
1 polymer ?
#
loop_
_entity_poly.entity_id
_entity_poly.type
_entity_poly.pdbx_seq_one_letter_code
_entity_poly.pdbx_strand_id
1 'polypeptide(L)'
;MFTSRLTMLHLLCESKRALYFFPIFLFLSSCSINLPPYEREARHYVYRSNDDFDPNFETHVNNSIKLMTPFFEQFYREGVKDRMNNISSHEFEKKINYFKSDNLIQEIGMSEIFISPKIHTKEINNSQISNKKKKALINGIINSYEAGYYGK
;
A
#
# COMPACT_ATOMS: atom_id res chain seq x y z
N MET A 1 15.11 -36.92 -48.18
CA MET A 1 14.03 -35.92 -48.32
C MET A 1 14.72 -34.56 -48.11
N PHE A 2 15.02 -33.74 -49.12
CA PHE A 2 14.10 -33.13 -50.11
C PHE A 2 12.83 -32.66 -49.39
N THR A 3 12.55 -31.36 -49.30
CA THR A 3 12.42 -30.43 -50.44
C THR A 3 12.67 -28.94 -50.10
N SER A 4 13.26 -28.19 -51.06
CA SER A 4 12.92 -26.78 -51.45
C SER A 4 13.10 -25.62 -50.43
N ARG A 5 13.38 -24.34 -50.76
CA ARG A 5 13.73 -23.49 -51.94
C ARG A 5 14.12 -22.09 -51.35
N LEU A 6 14.83 -21.11 -51.96
CA LEU A 6 15.42 -20.84 -53.28
C LEU A 6 16.65 -19.86 -53.08
N THR A 7 17.01 -19.06 -54.10
CA THR A 7 17.71 -17.73 -54.12
C THR A 7 18.31 -17.20 -52.81
N MET A 8 19.61 -16.94 -52.63
CA MET A 8 20.73 -16.64 -53.56
C MET A 8 20.67 -15.27 -54.30
N LEU A 9 21.83 -14.59 -54.29
CA LEU A 9 22.30 -13.40 -55.03
C LEU A 9 22.22 -11.98 -54.38
N HIS A 10 23.43 -11.49 -54.10
CA HIS A 10 24.00 -10.15 -54.29
C HIS A 10 23.60 -9.01 -53.32
N LEU A 11 24.53 -8.42 -52.55
CA LEU A 11 25.80 -7.70 -52.85
C LEU A 11 25.58 -6.22 -53.20
N LEU A 12 26.53 -5.39 -52.75
CA LEU A 12 26.69 -3.93 -52.98
C LEU A 12 25.73 -3.04 -52.16
N CYS A 13 26.11 -1.83 -51.71
CA CYS A 13 27.43 -1.22 -51.47
C CYS A 13 27.22 0.10 -50.68
N GLU A 14 28.30 0.65 -50.12
CA GLU A 14 28.53 2.09 -49.88
C GLU A 14 27.76 2.89 -48.79
N SER A 15 28.56 3.75 -48.15
CA SER A 15 28.27 5.09 -47.65
C SER A 15 27.68 5.36 -46.25
N LYS A 16 28.63 5.59 -45.32
CA LYS A 16 28.81 6.84 -44.54
C LYS A 16 27.74 7.30 -43.53
N ARG A 17 28.21 7.44 -42.27
CA ARG A 17 27.72 8.36 -41.23
C ARG A 17 26.26 8.17 -40.76
N ALA A 18 26.02 7.08 -40.02
CA ALA A 18 24.96 7.10 -38.99
C ALA A 18 25.50 7.83 -37.74
N LEU A 19 24.78 8.87 -37.29
CA LEU A 19 25.11 9.60 -36.05
C LEU A 19 25.05 8.67 -34.84
N TYR A 20 25.90 8.95 -33.84
CA TYR A 20 25.66 8.47 -32.48
C TYR A 20 24.31 9.01 -31.96
N PHE A 21 23.31 8.15 -31.96
CA PHE A 21 22.09 8.32 -31.16
C PHE A 21 21.92 7.06 -30.31
N PHE A 22 22.78 6.93 -29.29
CA PHE A 22 22.59 5.96 -28.23
C PHE A 22 21.53 6.55 -27.30
N PRO A 23 20.27 6.05 -27.28
CA PRO A 23 19.28 6.55 -26.36
C PRO A 23 19.78 6.25 -24.95
N ILE A 24 19.98 7.30 -24.16
CA ILE A 24 20.30 7.16 -22.74
C ILE A 24 19.08 6.51 -22.09
N PHE A 25 19.14 5.18 -21.92
CA PHE A 25 18.21 4.46 -21.08
C PHE A 25 18.41 4.97 -19.64
N LEU A 26 17.57 5.92 -19.26
CA LEU A 26 17.43 6.37 -17.88
C LEU A 26 16.82 5.21 -17.09
N PHE A 27 17.68 4.29 -16.65
CA PHE A 27 17.35 3.27 -15.66
C PHE A 27 17.08 3.97 -14.32
N LEU A 28 15.85 4.48 -14.18
CA LEU A 28 15.27 4.89 -12.91
C LEU A 28 15.11 3.64 -12.05
N SER A 29 16.20 3.22 -11.41
CA SER A 29 16.19 2.22 -10.35
C SER A 29 15.39 2.78 -9.18
N SER A 30 14.08 2.55 -9.19
CA SER A 30 13.19 2.87 -8.07
C SER A 30 13.72 2.15 -6.84
N CYS A 31 14.31 2.90 -5.91
CA CYS A 31 14.76 2.36 -4.63
C CYS A 31 13.51 2.03 -3.80
N SER A 32 12.96 0.84 -3.99
CA SER A 32 11.87 0.33 -3.16
C SER A 32 12.40 0.16 -1.75
N ILE A 33 12.05 1.11 -0.87
CA ILE A 33 12.39 1.03 0.55
C ILE A 33 11.70 -0.23 1.10
N ASN A 34 12.50 -1.18 1.57
CA ASN A 34 12.00 -2.41 2.19
C ASN A 34 11.44 -2.11 3.59
N LEU A 35 10.29 -1.44 3.62
CA LEU A 35 9.52 -1.19 4.82
C LEU A 35 8.80 -2.48 5.26
N PRO A 36 8.73 -2.75 6.59
CA PRO A 36 7.85 -3.76 7.15
C PRO A 36 6.41 -3.60 6.63
N PRO A 37 5.63 -4.68 6.45
CA PRO A 37 4.29 -4.61 5.87
C PRO A 37 3.36 -3.64 6.61
N TYR A 38 3.39 -3.63 7.94
CA TYR A 38 2.56 -2.75 8.76
C TYR A 38 2.96 -1.26 8.65
N GLU A 39 4.26 -0.95 8.53
CA GLU A 39 4.72 0.44 8.31
C GLU A 39 4.37 0.92 6.90
N ARG A 40 4.43 0.02 5.92
CA ARG A 40 3.97 0.28 4.55
C ARG A 40 2.48 0.58 4.51
N GLU A 41 1.66 -0.19 5.23
CA GLU A 41 0.22 0.09 5.31
C GLU A 41 -0.11 1.32 6.15
N ALA A 42 0.66 1.66 7.19
CA ALA A 42 0.57 2.95 7.88
C ALA A 42 0.82 4.13 6.93
N ARG A 43 1.89 4.06 6.14
CA ARG A 43 2.22 5.05 5.09
C ARG A 43 1.11 5.14 4.04
N HIS A 44 0.65 4.01 3.53
CA HIS A 44 -0.44 3.94 2.57
C HIS A 44 -1.76 4.49 3.12
N TYR A 45 -2.10 4.19 4.37
CA TYR A 45 -3.30 4.70 5.01
C TYR A 45 -3.24 6.22 5.08
N VAL A 46 -2.18 6.82 5.63
CA VAL A 46 -2.03 8.27 5.76
C VAL A 46 -2.23 8.95 4.39
N TYR A 47 -1.40 8.63 3.39
CA TYR A 47 -1.52 9.24 2.06
C TYR A 47 -2.87 9.04 1.35
N ARG A 48 -3.60 7.94 1.63
CA ARG A 48 -4.95 7.71 1.06
C ARG A 48 -6.06 8.34 1.89
N SER A 49 -5.84 8.53 3.19
CA SER A 49 -6.78 9.10 4.15
C SER A 49 -6.78 10.63 4.13
N ASN A 50 -5.66 11.25 3.76
CA ASN A 50 -5.54 12.68 3.59
C ASN A 50 -6.54 13.20 2.55
N ASP A 51 -7.25 14.25 2.93
CA ASP A 51 -8.07 15.11 2.07
C ASP A 51 -7.63 16.55 2.35
N ASP A 52 -6.35 16.87 2.07
CA ASP A 52 -5.71 18.19 2.23
C ASP A 52 -6.24 19.21 1.18
N PHE A 53 -7.55 19.21 0.93
CA PHE A 53 -8.24 20.10 -0.03
C PHE A 53 -8.55 21.48 0.57
N ASP A 54 -8.60 21.59 1.89
CA ASP A 54 -8.74 22.85 2.60
C ASP A 54 -7.34 23.44 2.88
N PRO A 55 -6.98 24.62 2.32
CA PRO A 55 -5.66 25.22 2.51
C PRO A 55 -5.37 25.67 3.95
N ASN A 56 -6.35 25.62 4.85
CA ASN A 56 -6.17 25.92 6.28
C ASN A 56 -5.71 24.70 7.10
N PHE A 57 -5.66 23.50 6.51
CA PHE A 57 -5.25 22.27 7.19
C PHE A 57 -4.16 21.53 6.40
N GLU A 58 -3.03 21.27 7.06
CA GLU A 58 -1.95 20.43 6.54
C GLU A 58 -1.83 19.18 7.42
N THR A 59 -1.96 18.00 6.84
CA THR A 59 -1.69 16.77 7.59
C THR A 59 -0.19 16.63 7.88
N HIS A 60 0.18 16.50 9.16
CA HIS A 60 1.55 16.19 9.59
C HIS A 60 1.96 14.74 9.26
N VAL A 61 2.14 14.42 7.97
CA VAL A 61 2.32 13.07 7.40
C VAL A 61 3.26 12.19 8.23
N ASN A 62 4.46 12.65 8.54
CA ASN A 62 5.46 11.83 9.25
C ASN A 62 5.02 11.46 10.68
N ASN A 63 4.35 12.37 11.40
CA ASN A 63 3.81 12.09 12.72
C ASN A 63 2.61 11.15 12.63
N SER A 64 1.71 11.37 11.67
CA SER A 64 0.57 10.48 11.42
C SER A 64 1.03 9.05 11.08
N ILE A 65 2.06 8.89 10.26
CA ILE A 65 2.64 7.56 9.96
C ILE A 65 3.18 6.92 11.25
N LYS A 66 3.98 7.65 12.04
CA LYS A 66 4.54 7.16 13.31
C LYS A 66 3.46 6.72 14.31
N LEU A 67 2.33 7.42 14.37
CA LEU A 67 1.19 7.07 15.22
C LEU A 67 0.39 5.88 14.68
N MET A 68 0.26 5.73 13.36
CA MET A 68 -0.47 4.62 12.74
C MET A 68 0.34 3.33 12.64
N THR A 69 1.68 3.37 12.68
CA THR A 69 2.53 2.16 12.59
C THR A 69 2.20 1.10 13.66
N PRO A 70 2.11 1.42 14.98
CA PRO A 70 1.70 0.43 15.99
C PRO A 70 0.28 -0.10 15.79
N PHE A 71 -0.64 0.72 15.26
CA PHE A 71 -2.01 0.30 14.98
C PHE A 71 -2.08 -0.78 13.89
N PHE A 72 -1.24 -0.72 12.86
CA PHE A 72 -1.15 -1.79 11.85
C PHE A 72 -0.28 -2.97 12.31
N GLU A 73 0.72 -2.72 13.16
CA GLU A 73 1.60 -3.76 13.71
C GLU A 73 0.82 -4.81 14.53
N GLN A 74 -0.19 -4.40 15.30
CA GLN A 74 -0.99 -5.35 16.10
C GLN A 74 -1.64 -6.45 15.23
N PHE A 75 -2.16 -6.08 14.06
CA PHE A 75 -2.80 -7.02 13.12
C PHE A 75 -1.76 -7.92 12.44
N TYR A 76 -0.57 -7.40 12.11
CA TYR A 76 0.55 -8.21 11.65
C TYR A 76 0.96 -9.25 12.71
N ARG A 77 1.10 -8.85 13.97
CA ARG A 77 1.43 -9.75 15.08
C ARG A 77 0.33 -10.78 15.34
N GLU A 78 -0.94 -10.42 15.14
CA GLU A 78 -2.06 -11.36 15.19
C GLU A 78 -1.99 -12.40 14.05
N GLY A 79 -1.70 -11.98 12.82
CA GLY A 79 -1.49 -12.90 11.69
C GLY A 79 -0.33 -13.87 11.91
N VAL A 80 0.80 -13.38 12.45
CA VAL A 80 1.94 -14.23 12.83
C VAL A 80 1.54 -15.25 13.92
N LYS A 81 0.79 -14.82 14.94
CA LYS A 81 0.29 -15.70 16.01
C LYS A 81 -0.63 -16.78 15.45
N ASP A 82 -1.56 -16.43 14.58
CA ASP A 82 -2.53 -17.36 14.01
C ASP A 82 -1.89 -18.37 13.06
N ARG A 83 -0.86 -17.94 12.30
CA ARG A 83 0.01 -18.85 11.55
C ARG A 83 0.72 -19.84 12.47
N MET A 84 1.28 -19.38 13.59
CA MET A 84 1.94 -20.27 14.58
C MET A 84 0.96 -21.25 15.24
N ASN A 85 -0.30 -20.85 15.41
CA ASN A 85 -1.36 -21.70 15.94
C ASN A 85 -1.95 -22.68 14.91
N ASN A 86 -1.57 -22.57 13.63
CA ASN A 86 -2.12 -23.37 12.52
C ASN A 86 -3.66 -23.33 12.46
N ILE A 87 -4.24 -22.13 12.55
CA ILE A 87 -5.70 -21.97 12.47
C ILE A 87 -6.24 -22.51 11.13
N SER A 88 -7.49 -22.97 11.13
CA SER A 88 -8.14 -23.45 9.92
C SER A 88 -8.42 -22.32 8.92
N SER A 89 -8.49 -22.64 7.63
CA SER A 89 -8.90 -21.68 6.59
C SER A 89 -10.26 -21.03 6.88
N HIS A 90 -11.16 -21.76 7.55
CA HIS A 90 -12.46 -21.23 7.99
C HIS A 90 -12.32 -20.17 9.09
N GLU A 91 -11.41 -20.35 10.06
CA GLU A 91 -11.12 -19.33 11.08
C GLU A 91 -10.43 -18.11 10.48
N PHE A 92 -9.52 -18.31 9.53
CA PHE A 92 -8.89 -17.23 8.77
C PHE A 92 -9.95 -16.39 8.04
N GLU A 93 -10.82 -17.02 7.24
CA GLU A 93 -11.92 -16.32 6.54
C GLU A 93 -12.88 -15.63 7.52
N LYS A 94 -13.17 -16.24 8.68
CA LYS A 94 -13.99 -15.61 9.72
C LYS A 94 -13.36 -14.30 10.23
N LYS A 95 -12.03 -14.25 10.41
CA LYS A 95 -11.32 -13.02 10.80
C LYS A 95 -11.33 -11.98 9.68
N ILE A 96 -11.03 -12.38 8.44
CA ILE A 96 -11.08 -11.48 7.28
C ILE A 96 -12.49 -10.87 7.11
N ASN A 97 -13.55 -11.64 7.34
CA ASN A 97 -14.92 -11.15 7.28
C ASN A 97 -15.29 -10.23 8.47
N TYR A 98 -14.78 -10.48 9.67
CA TYR A 98 -14.90 -9.54 10.79
C TYR A 98 -14.16 -8.22 10.50
N PHE A 99 -12.96 -8.25 9.91
CA PHE A 99 -12.23 -7.03 9.53
C PHE A 99 -12.94 -6.20 8.45
N LYS A 100 -13.76 -6.83 7.60
CA LYS A 100 -14.63 -6.16 6.62
C LYS A 100 -15.93 -5.62 7.22
N SER A 101 -16.24 -5.92 8.48
CA SER A 101 -17.50 -5.52 9.12
C SER A 101 -17.48 -4.08 9.62
N ASP A 102 -18.64 -3.40 9.56
CA ASP A 102 -18.82 -2.07 10.15
C ASP A 102 -18.67 -2.06 11.68
N ASN A 103 -18.73 -3.22 12.35
CA ASN A 103 -18.56 -3.33 13.80
C ASN A 103 -17.12 -2.98 14.20
N LEU A 104 -16.12 -3.46 13.46
CA LEU A 104 -14.71 -3.12 13.74
C LEU A 104 -14.46 -1.61 13.63
N ILE A 105 -15.06 -0.95 12.63
CA ILE A 105 -14.95 0.52 12.49
C ILE A 105 -15.59 1.24 13.69
N GLN A 106 -16.68 0.70 14.24
CA GLN A 106 -17.31 1.23 15.45
C GLN A 106 -16.44 1.03 16.70
N GLU A 107 -15.79 -0.13 16.83
CA GLU A 107 -14.92 -0.49 17.95
C GLU A 107 -13.58 0.28 17.96
N ILE A 108 -13.03 0.64 16.80
CA ILE A 108 -11.75 1.37 16.68
C ILE A 108 -11.82 2.81 17.23
N GLY A 109 -12.97 3.48 17.17
CA GLY A 109 -13.16 4.81 17.76
C GLY A 109 -12.23 5.89 17.21
N MET A 110 -12.36 6.26 15.93
CA MET A 110 -11.46 7.25 15.31
C MET A 110 -11.63 8.67 15.90
N SER A 111 -10.50 9.31 16.20
CA SER A 111 -10.41 10.71 16.65
C SER A 111 -9.49 11.50 15.73
N GLU A 112 -9.84 12.75 15.41
CA GLU A 112 -8.92 13.69 14.76
C GLU A 112 -8.49 14.77 15.76
N ILE A 113 -7.17 15.02 15.81
CA ILE A 113 -6.58 16.06 16.64
C ILE A 113 -6.42 17.30 15.78
N PHE A 114 -7.23 18.33 16.04
CA PHE A 114 -7.09 19.64 15.40
C PHE A 114 -6.10 20.49 16.20
N ILE A 115 -4.90 20.69 15.65
CA ILE A 115 -3.86 21.55 16.23
C ILE A 115 -4.13 23.01 15.82
N SER A 116 -5.08 23.63 16.53
CA SER A 116 -5.26 25.08 16.55
C SER A 116 -4.49 25.68 17.76
N PRO A 117 -4.37 27.01 17.95
CA PRO A 117 -3.76 27.60 19.15
C PRO A 117 -4.44 27.18 20.48
N LYS A 118 -5.61 26.56 20.40
CA LYS A 118 -6.18 25.68 21.43
C LYS A 118 -6.24 24.27 20.84
N ILE A 119 -5.67 23.28 21.55
CA ILE A 119 -5.75 21.87 21.14
C ILE A 119 -7.20 21.43 21.26
N HIS A 120 -7.82 21.09 20.13
CA HIS A 120 -9.19 20.57 20.08
C HIS A 120 -9.14 19.14 19.53
N THR A 121 -9.13 18.16 20.43
CA THR A 121 -9.42 16.77 20.05
C THR A 121 -10.91 16.66 19.76
N LYS A 122 -11.26 16.24 18.55
CA LYS A 122 -12.65 15.97 18.17
C LYS A 122 -12.80 14.48 17.91
N GLU A 123 -13.57 13.81 18.76
CA GLU A 123 -14.07 12.47 18.45
C GLU A 123 -14.91 12.54 17.16
N ILE A 124 -14.61 11.66 16.21
CA ILE A 124 -15.32 11.64 14.94
C ILE A 124 -16.34 10.52 14.99
N ASN A 125 -17.62 10.92 15.01
CA ASN A 125 -18.71 9.98 14.83
C ASN A 125 -18.51 9.18 13.53
N ASN A 126 -18.76 7.87 13.55
CA ASN A 126 -18.49 6.98 12.41
C ASN A 126 -19.24 7.35 11.12
N SER A 127 -20.26 8.22 11.19
CA SER A 127 -20.96 8.84 10.06
C SER A 127 -20.17 9.96 9.35
N GLN A 128 -19.20 10.57 10.03
CA GLN A 128 -18.34 11.65 9.52
C GLN A 128 -17.04 11.14 8.87
N ILE A 129 -16.67 9.87 9.08
CA ILE A 129 -15.52 9.24 8.43
C ILE A 129 -15.87 8.94 6.96
N SER A 130 -15.13 9.52 6.01
CA SER A 130 -15.37 9.29 4.59
C SER A 130 -15.16 7.83 4.18
N ASN A 131 -15.93 7.35 3.20
CA ASN A 131 -15.80 5.97 2.69
C ASN A 131 -14.39 5.67 2.16
N LYS A 132 -13.67 6.70 1.68
CA LYS A 132 -12.25 6.66 1.30
C LYS A 132 -11.37 6.27 2.50
N LYS A 133 -11.50 6.99 3.64
CA LYS A 133 -10.80 6.71 4.90
C LYS A 133 -11.12 5.31 5.43
N LYS A 134 -12.41 4.92 5.50
CA LYS A 134 -12.83 3.57 5.96
C LYS A 134 -12.21 2.45 5.11
N LYS A 135 -12.31 2.56 3.77
CA LYS A 135 -11.76 1.55 2.85
C LYS A 135 -10.23 1.46 2.94
N ALA A 136 -9.54 2.59 3.09
CA ALA A 136 -8.10 2.61 3.30
C ALA A 136 -7.69 1.89 4.61
N LEU A 137 -8.45 2.10 5.69
CA LEU A 137 -8.23 1.48 7.00
C LEU A 137 -8.43 -0.05 6.93
N ILE A 138 -9.60 -0.50 6.46
CA ILE A 138 -9.94 -1.94 6.34
C ILE A 138 -8.92 -2.68 5.48
N ASN A 139 -8.54 -2.11 4.34
CA ASN A 139 -7.53 -2.71 3.46
C ASN A 139 -6.17 -2.81 4.16
N GLY A 140 -5.74 -1.76 4.87
CA GLY A 140 -4.47 -1.77 5.62
C GLY A 140 -4.43 -2.81 6.75
N ILE A 141 -5.56 -3.00 7.43
CA ILE A 141 -5.74 -4.03 8.48
C ILE A 141 -5.59 -5.42 7.88
N ILE A 142 -6.35 -5.72 6.83
CA ILE A 142 -6.32 -7.01 6.11
C ILE A 142 -4.91 -7.28 5.56
N ASN A 143 -4.32 -6.32 4.85
CA ASN A 143 -2.97 -6.45 4.27
C ASN A 143 -1.91 -6.72 5.35
N SER A 144 -2.00 -6.06 6.51
CA SER A 144 -1.05 -6.25 7.62
C SER A 144 -1.20 -7.63 8.24
N TYR A 145 -2.43 -8.07 8.51
CA TYR A 145 -2.73 -9.41 9.02
C TYR A 145 -2.31 -10.51 8.04
N GLU A 146 -2.65 -10.39 6.77
CA GLU A 146 -2.25 -11.34 5.72
C GLU A 146 -0.73 -11.42 5.57
N ALA A 147 -0.01 -10.29 5.65
CA ALA A 147 1.45 -10.32 5.60
C ALA A 147 2.06 -11.08 6.80
N GLY A 148 1.51 -10.90 8.01
CA GLY A 148 1.90 -11.69 9.18
C GLY A 148 1.58 -13.18 9.02
N TYR A 149 0.37 -13.50 8.54
CA TYR A 149 -0.12 -14.86 8.36
C TYR A 149 0.63 -15.63 7.25
N TYR A 150 1.01 -14.97 6.16
CA TYR A 150 1.77 -15.58 5.08
C TYR A 150 3.28 -15.43 5.22
N GLY A 151 3.78 -14.62 6.15
CA GLY A 151 5.22 -14.35 6.34
C GLY A 151 5.84 -13.51 5.21
N LYS A 152 5.13 -12.48 4.76
CA LYS A 152 5.57 -11.51 3.75
C LYS A 152 6.13 -10.23 4.39
#